data_AF-G4TI49-F1
#
_entry.id   AF-G4TI49-F1
#
_cell.length_a   1.000
_cell.length_b   1.000
_cell.length_c   1.000
_cell.angle_alpha   90.00
_cell.angle_beta   90.00
_cell.angle_gamma   90.00
#
_symmetry.space_group_name_H-M   'P 1'
#
loop_
_entity.id
_entity.type
_entity.pdbx_description
1 polymer ?
#
loop_
_entity_poly.entity_id
_entity_poly.type
_entity_poly.pdbx_seq_one_letter_code
_entity_poly.pdbx_strand_id
1 'polypeptide(L)'
;MDLFRGIRDLLQIVQDAVQSHLSEDSSDGEEDNPLLYYYALARALRRGDANSHRPGLPTELVITIFDYLEVKNSIVEKTSAPFSVYDGNHVAIAVDTKRLLPSIGRLHLQLATKSHDQGWVSDPNAGNWTWFDIFIWKAKHSHQGPKSYEWISHYNELASSTTTELQGPVFDPSHPLWTHLETGDYITARANACYPGWRNHVEEMKLEIWEPFDPTRFG
;
A
#
# COMPACT_ATOMS: atom_id res chain seq x y z
N MET A 1 -28.00 20.99 -10.53
CA MET A 1 -26.77 21.17 -9.73
C MET A 1 -26.91 20.63 -8.30
N ASP A 2 -28.12 20.28 -7.82
CA ASP A 2 -28.32 19.89 -6.41
C ASP A 2 -27.96 18.44 -6.05
N LEU A 3 -27.95 17.50 -7.01
CA LEU A 3 -27.63 16.10 -6.74
C LEU A 3 -26.17 15.90 -6.28
N PHE A 4 -25.23 16.62 -6.89
CA PHE A 4 -23.81 16.56 -6.55
C PHE A 4 -23.50 17.17 -5.18
N ARG A 5 -24.27 18.18 -4.75
CA ARG A 5 -24.14 18.78 -3.43
C ARG A 5 -24.64 17.82 -2.35
N GLY A 6 -25.78 17.19 -2.57
CA GLY A 6 -26.31 16.16 -1.67
C GLY A 6 -25.41 14.94 -1.51
N ILE A 7 -24.77 14.49 -2.60
CA ILE A 7 -23.79 13.38 -2.53
C ILE A 7 -22.56 13.80 -1.72
N ARG A 8 -22.02 15.00 -1.95
CA ARG A 8 -20.84 15.49 -1.22
C ARG A 8 -21.11 15.65 0.28
N ASP A 9 -22.27 16.18 0.64
CA ASP A 9 -22.66 16.34 2.04
C ASP A 9 -22.83 14.97 2.71
N LEU A 10 -23.40 13.99 2.00
CA LEU A 10 -23.54 12.62 2.49
C LEU A 10 -22.20 11.91 2.64
N LEU A 11 -21.27 12.12 1.70
CA LEU A 11 -19.90 11.62 1.77
C LEU A 11 -19.16 12.20 2.97
N GLN A 12 -19.29 13.51 3.22
CA GLN A 12 -18.67 14.15 4.38
C GLN A 12 -19.24 13.61 5.69
N ILE A 13 -20.56 13.43 5.80
CA ILE A 13 -21.20 12.86 6.99
C ILE A 13 -20.70 11.44 7.26
N VAL A 14 -20.58 10.61 6.21
CA VAL A 14 -20.05 9.25 6.36
C VAL A 14 -18.59 9.30 6.78
N GLN A 15 -17.79 10.18 6.19
CA GLN A 15 -16.38 10.34 6.54
C GLN A 15 -16.18 10.80 7.98
N ASP A 16 -16.98 11.76 8.45
CA ASP A 16 -16.95 12.26 9.83
C ASP A 16 -17.39 11.17 10.83
N ALA A 17 -18.44 10.40 10.50
CA ALA A 17 -18.91 9.29 11.33
C ALA A 17 -17.87 8.16 11.43
N VAL A 18 -17.19 7.86 10.32
CA VAL A 18 -16.09 6.91 10.27
C VAL A 18 -14.91 7.39 11.11
N GLN A 19 -14.48 8.65 10.95
CA GLN A 19 -13.37 9.21 11.72
C GLN A 19 -13.67 9.26 13.22
N SER A 20 -14.90 9.63 13.60
CA SER A 20 -15.34 9.61 15.00
C SER A 20 -15.24 8.20 15.58
N HIS A 21 -15.70 7.18 14.86
CA HIS A 21 -15.69 5.80 15.34
C HIS A 21 -14.27 5.21 15.41
N LEU A 22 -13.37 5.59 14.50
CA LEU A 22 -11.97 5.16 14.52
C LEU A 22 -11.11 5.90 15.56
N SER A 23 -11.56 7.05 16.07
CA SER A 23 -10.84 7.88 17.05
C SER A 23 -11.17 7.55 18.52
N GLU A 24 -12.22 6.76 18.77
CA GLU A 24 -12.55 6.28 20.11
C GLU A 24 -11.69 5.05 20.42
N ASP A 25 -10.49 5.30 20.97
CA ASP A 25 -9.52 4.30 21.44
C ASP A 25 -10.20 3.20 22.30
N SER A 26 -10.20 1.97 21.78
CA SER A 26 -10.61 0.76 22.50
C SER A 26 -9.55 0.40 23.56
N SER A 27 -9.79 0.81 24.81
CA SER A 27 -8.98 0.39 25.97
C SER A 27 -9.17 -1.08 26.36
N ASP A 28 -10.10 -1.79 25.71
CA ASP A 28 -10.36 -3.21 25.92
C ASP A 28 -9.87 -3.99 24.70
N GLY A 29 -8.95 -4.94 24.93
CA GLY A 29 -8.15 -5.64 23.91
C GLY A 29 -8.89 -6.62 22.99
N GLU A 30 -10.11 -6.29 22.56
CA GLU A 30 -10.75 -6.89 21.39
C GLU A 30 -10.42 -5.98 20.19
N GLU A 31 -9.58 -6.46 19.26
CA GLU A 31 -9.29 -5.74 18.00
C GLU A 31 -10.61 -5.49 17.27
N ASP A 32 -11.17 -4.28 17.43
CA ASP A 32 -12.27 -3.81 16.60
C ASP A 32 -11.83 -3.94 15.14
N ASN A 33 -12.53 -4.78 14.37
CA ASN A 33 -12.22 -4.97 12.97
C ASN A 33 -12.97 -3.89 12.17
N PRO A 34 -12.31 -2.78 11.77
CA PRO A 34 -12.98 -1.67 11.09
C PRO A 34 -13.68 -2.12 9.80
N LEU A 35 -13.26 -3.23 9.19
CA LEU A 35 -13.94 -3.79 8.02
C LEU A 35 -15.36 -4.26 8.34
N LEU A 36 -15.61 -4.81 9.52
CA LEU A 36 -16.97 -5.23 9.92
C LEU A 36 -17.92 -4.03 9.99
N TYR A 37 -17.43 -2.90 10.50
CA TYR A 37 -18.18 -1.64 10.48
C TYR A 37 -18.51 -1.21 9.04
N TYR A 38 -17.52 -1.22 8.14
CA TYR A 38 -17.74 -0.87 6.73
C TYR A 38 -18.71 -1.82 6.02
N TYR A 39 -18.68 -3.12 6.32
CA TYR A 39 -19.66 -4.07 5.78
C TYR A 39 -21.06 -3.83 6.33
N ALA A 40 -21.20 -3.52 7.62
CA ALA A 40 -22.48 -3.15 8.22
C ALA A 40 -23.03 -1.87 7.59
N LEU A 41 -22.18 -0.86 7.38
CA LEU A 41 -22.55 0.38 6.71
C LEU A 41 -22.97 0.15 5.25
N ALA A 42 -22.20 -0.62 4.48
CA ALA A 42 -22.56 -0.99 3.10
C ALA A 42 -23.91 -1.69 3.03
N ARG A 43 -24.17 -2.61 3.96
CA ARG A 43 -25.45 -3.32 4.06
C ARG A 43 -26.59 -2.39 4.44
N ALA A 44 -26.38 -1.45 5.36
CA ALA A 44 -27.37 -0.46 5.76
C ALA A 44 -27.71 0.51 4.61
N LEU A 45 -26.70 0.94 3.84
CA LEU A 45 -26.89 1.78 2.65
C LEU A 45 -27.70 1.04 1.57
N ARG A 46 -27.38 -0.23 1.30
CA ARG A 46 -28.10 -1.06 0.32
C ARG A 46 -29.54 -1.35 0.72
N ARG A 47 -29.80 -1.59 2.00
CA ARG A 47 -31.15 -1.94 2.50
C ARG A 47 -32.04 -0.73 2.71
N GLY A 48 -31.45 0.43 2.97
CA GLY A 48 -32.20 1.59 3.45
C GLY A 48 -32.65 1.37 4.89
N ASP A 49 -33.64 2.13 5.32
CA ASP A 49 -34.29 1.95 6.62
C ASP A 49 -35.80 2.16 6.46
N ALA A 50 -36.54 1.08 6.71
CA ALA A 50 -37.99 1.06 6.57
C ALA A 50 -38.69 1.97 7.59
N ASN A 51 -38.08 2.21 8.76
CA ASN A 51 -38.67 3.06 9.80
C ASN A 51 -38.50 4.56 9.48
N SER A 52 -37.39 4.95 8.83
CA SER A 52 -37.13 6.33 8.42
C SER A 52 -37.56 6.66 6.98
N HIS A 53 -38.22 5.74 6.27
CA HIS A 53 -38.58 5.87 4.85
C HIS A 53 -37.38 6.13 3.93
N ARG A 54 -36.16 5.81 4.37
CA ARG A 54 -34.96 5.94 3.54
C ARG A 54 -34.89 4.73 2.60
N PRO A 55 -35.06 4.88 1.27
CA PRO A 55 -34.92 3.76 0.37
C PRO A 55 -33.48 3.23 0.38
N GLY A 56 -33.31 1.96 0.04
CA GLY A 56 -32.00 1.39 -0.24
C GLY A 56 -31.34 2.03 -1.44
N LEU A 57 -30.02 2.20 -1.39
CA LEU A 57 -29.23 2.68 -2.52
C LEU A 57 -28.93 1.52 -3.50
N PRO A 58 -28.92 1.78 -4.82
CA PRO A 58 -28.36 0.88 -5.81
C PRO A 58 -26.92 0.48 -5.45
N THR A 59 -26.56 -0.77 -5.75
CA THR A 59 -25.24 -1.33 -5.44
C THR A 59 -24.11 -0.49 -6.03
N GLU A 60 -24.29 0.04 -7.23
CA GLU A 60 -23.32 0.85 -7.95
C GLU A 60 -23.01 2.16 -7.22
N LEU A 61 -24.03 2.77 -6.59
CA LEU A 61 -23.83 3.98 -5.77
C LEU A 61 -23.12 3.66 -4.47
N VAL A 62 -23.39 2.50 -3.87
CA VAL A 62 -22.68 2.06 -2.67
C VAL A 62 -21.21 1.79 -2.97
N ILE A 63 -20.90 1.10 -4.08
CA ILE A 63 -19.52 0.93 -4.57
C ILE A 63 -18.85 2.29 -4.75
N THR A 64 -19.49 3.22 -5.47
CA THR A 64 -18.95 4.56 -5.71
C THR A 64 -18.67 5.33 -4.41
N ILE A 65 -19.53 5.20 -3.39
CA ILE A 65 -19.30 5.81 -2.08
C ILE A 65 -18.05 5.25 -1.42
N PHE A 66 -17.88 3.91 -1.41
CA PHE A 66 -16.73 3.28 -0.78
C PHE A 66 -15.43 3.49 -1.55
N ASP A 67 -15.49 3.55 -2.88
CA ASP A 67 -14.37 3.95 -3.73
C ASP A 67 -13.92 5.38 -3.40
N TYR A 68 -14.87 6.31 -3.21
CA TYR A 68 -14.56 7.68 -2.82
C TYR A 68 -13.96 7.78 -1.41
N LEU A 69 -14.40 6.93 -0.49
CA LEU A 69 -13.86 6.87 0.87
C LEU A 69 -12.49 6.20 0.95
N GLU A 70 -11.98 5.64 -0.15
CA GLU A 70 -10.70 4.94 -0.24
C GLU A 70 -10.53 3.86 0.84
N VAL A 71 -11.64 3.21 1.22
CA VAL A 71 -11.60 2.18 2.26
C VAL A 71 -10.81 1.00 1.75
N LYS A 72 -9.78 0.61 2.51
CA LYS A 72 -8.89 -0.48 2.14
C LYS A 72 -8.44 -1.26 3.36
N ASN A 73 -8.27 -2.56 3.19
CA ASN A 73 -7.59 -3.40 4.17
C ASN A 73 -6.10 -3.40 3.84
N SER A 74 -5.27 -2.84 4.71
CA SER A 74 -3.84 -2.64 4.41
C SER A 74 -2.94 -3.31 5.43
N ILE A 75 -1.84 -3.88 4.95
CA ILE A 75 -0.68 -4.26 5.74
C ILE A 75 0.40 -3.25 5.39
N VAL A 76 0.96 -2.61 6.42
CA VAL A 76 2.00 -1.60 6.29
C VAL A 76 3.21 -2.06 7.08
N GLU A 77 4.34 -2.23 6.39
CA GLU A 77 5.64 -2.44 7.02
C GLU A 77 6.53 -1.22 6.81
N LYS A 78 7.31 -0.89 7.82
CA LYS A 78 8.22 0.26 7.81
C LYS A 78 9.59 -0.12 8.36
N THR A 79 10.61 0.59 7.91
CA THR A 79 11.94 0.53 8.52
C THR A 79 11.90 1.09 9.94
N SER A 80 12.60 0.43 10.87
CA SER A 80 12.65 0.85 12.28
C SER A 80 13.63 1.99 12.56
N ALA A 81 14.61 2.21 11.67
CA ALA A 81 15.60 3.26 11.79
C ALA A 81 16.15 3.69 10.42
N PRO A 82 16.66 4.92 10.31
CA PRO A 82 17.41 5.37 9.14
C PRO A 82 18.65 4.51 8.88
N PHE A 83 19.03 4.37 7.60
CA PHE A 83 20.23 3.67 7.19
C PHE A 83 20.85 4.25 5.92
N SER A 84 21.98 3.71 5.49
CA SER A 84 22.60 4.09 4.23
C SER A 84 23.21 2.90 3.52
N VAL A 85 23.09 2.91 2.20
CA VAL A 85 23.68 1.90 1.32
C VAL A 85 24.83 2.53 0.55
N TYR A 86 25.96 1.85 0.56
CA TYR A 86 27.16 2.19 -0.20
C TYR A 86 27.49 1.01 -1.09
N ASP A 87 27.71 1.27 -2.38
CA ASP A 87 28.17 0.29 -3.39
C ASP A 87 27.65 -1.14 -3.14
N GLY A 88 26.33 -1.32 -3.27
CA GLY A 88 25.64 -2.56 -2.93
C GLY A 88 24.14 -2.37 -2.72
N ASN A 89 23.57 -3.27 -1.90
CA ASN A 89 22.15 -3.27 -1.57
C ASN A 89 21.91 -3.60 -0.09
N HIS A 90 20.75 -3.16 0.42
CA HIS A 90 20.29 -3.46 1.77
C HIS A 90 18.80 -3.81 1.75
N VAL A 91 18.47 -5.04 2.14
CA VAL A 91 17.08 -5.48 2.34
C VAL A 91 16.56 -4.89 3.63
N ALA A 92 15.54 -4.06 3.53
CA ALA A 92 15.06 -3.23 4.63
C ALA A 92 13.70 -3.69 5.17
N ILE A 93 12.86 -4.26 4.31
CA ILE A 93 11.50 -4.72 4.65
C ILE A 93 11.27 -6.11 4.05
N ALA A 94 10.58 -6.96 4.81
CA ALA A 94 10.10 -8.27 4.37
C ALA A 94 8.71 -8.57 4.94
N VAL A 95 7.74 -8.86 4.06
CA VAL A 95 6.35 -9.19 4.42
C VAL A 95 6.11 -10.68 4.13
N ASP A 96 5.71 -11.46 5.13
CA ASP A 96 5.31 -12.87 4.94
C ASP A 96 3.97 -12.94 4.20
N THR A 97 3.97 -13.63 3.05
CA THR A 97 2.80 -13.73 2.17
C THR A 97 1.72 -14.68 2.65
N LYS A 98 1.95 -15.48 3.71
CA LYS A 98 0.96 -16.44 4.23
C LYS A 98 -0.42 -15.83 4.49
N ARG A 99 -0.45 -14.56 4.94
CA ARG A 99 -1.70 -13.85 5.23
C ARG A 99 -2.35 -13.21 3.99
N LEU A 100 -1.61 -13.13 2.87
CA LEU A 100 -2.00 -12.40 1.66
C LEU A 100 -2.67 -13.31 0.61
N LEU A 101 -2.34 -14.60 0.59
CA LEU A 101 -2.76 -15.51 -0.46
C LEU A 101 -4.27 -15.57 -0.73
N PRO A 102 -5.17 -15.54 0.28
CA PRO A 102 -6.62 -15.55 0.02
C PRO A 102 -7.11 -14.38 -0.82
N SER A 103 -6.33 -13.29 -0.92
CA SER A 103 -6.71 -12.06 -1.60
C SER A 103 -5.83 -11.70 -2.79
N ILE A 104 -4.85 -12.54 -3.16
CA ILE A 104 -3.74 -12.14 -4.05
C ILE A 104 -4.17 -11.53 -5.40
N GLY A 105 -5.27 -12.02 -6.00
CA GLY A 105 -5.82 -11.49 -7.26
C GLY A 105 -6.52 -10.13 -7.14
N ARG A 106 -6.45 -9.48 -5.98
CA ARG A 106 -7.06 -8.18 -5.67
C ARG A 106 -6.12 -7.26 -4.89
N LEU A 107 -4.89 -7.71 -4.64
CA LEU A 107 -3.93 -6.92 -3.88
C LEU A 107 -3.25 -5.90 -4.77
N HIS A 108 -3.04 -4.73 -4.18
CA HIS A 108 -2.18 -3.68 -4.68
C HIS A 108 -0.97 -3.58 -3.75
N LEU A 109 0.15 -3.10 -4.27
CA LEU A 109 1.35 -2.86 -3.50
C LEU A 109 1.99 -1.55 -3.95
N GLN A 110 2.55 -0.81 -2.99
CA GLN A 110 3.33 0.39 -3.28
C GLN A 110 4.43 0.57 -2.24
N LEU A 111 5.61 0.96 -2.73
CA LEU A 111 6.72 1.36 -1.89
C LEU A 111 6.83 2.88 -1.90
N ALA A 112 6.80 3.47 -0.70
CA ALA A 112 7.11 4.88 -0.48
C ALA A 112 8.41 4.99 0.33
N THR A 113 9.18 6.05 0.07
CA THR A 113 10.48 6.26 0.70
C THR A 113 10.64 7.73 1.12
N LYS A 114 11.45 7.94 2.15
CA LYS A 114 12.04 9.24 2.49
C LYS A 114 13.54 9.09 2.36
N SER A 115 14.10 9.64 1.29
CA SER A 115 15.50 9.38 0.94
C SER A 115 16.11 10.46 0.07
N HIS A 116 17.42 10.37 -0.12
CA HIS A 116 18.18 11.19 -1.06
C HIS A 116 19.46 10.46 -1.49
N ASP A 117 20.12 10.97 -2.54
CA ASP A 117 21.41 10.44 -2.99
C ASP A 117 22.59 11.15 -2.31
N GLN A 118 23.82 11.08 -2.83
CA GLN A 118 24.97 11.73 -2.21
C GLN A 118 25.03 13.26 -2.39
N GLY A 119 24.10 13.86 -3.16
CA GLY A 119 24.03 15.31 -3.37
C GLY A 119 24.94 15.88 -4.44
N TRP A 120 25.61 15.04 -5.24
CA TRP A 120 26.43 15.48 -6.36
C TRP A 120 26.57 14.39 -7.41
N VAL A 121 26.73 14.78 -8.67
CA VAL A 121 26.98 13.86 -9.80
C VAL A 121 28.00 14.49 -10.75
N SER A 122 28.96 13.69 -11.23
CA SER A 122 29.99 14.18 -12.17
C SER A 122 29.47 14.33 -13.60
N ASP A 123 28.59 13.42 -14.04
CA ASP A 123 27.90 13.48 -15.33
C ASP A 123 26.41 13.16 -15.14
N PRO A 124 25.53 14.17 -15.14
CA PRO A 124 24.09 13.96 -15.01
C PRO A 124 23.47 13.09 -16.11
N ASN A 125 24.12 12.99 -17.29
CA ASN A 125 23.60 12.19 -18.40
C ASN A 125 23.89 10.70 -18.25
N ALA A 126 24.73 10.31 -17.28
CA ALA A 126 25.02 8.91 -16.98
C ALA A 126 23.91 8.21 -16.20
N GLY A 127 22.87 8.93 -15.76
CA GLY A 127 21.72 8.38 -15.04
C GLY A 127 21.86 8.42 -13.52
N ASN A 128 20.85 7.86 -12.82
CA ASN A 128 20.84 7.75 -11.37
C ASN A 128 21.25 6.34 -10.94
N TRP A 129 22.13 6.27 -9.95
CA TRP A 129 22.72 5.04 -9.44
C TRP A 129 22.30 4.74 -7.99
N THR A 130 21.23 5.39 -7.52
CA THR A 130 20.56 5.05 -6.26
C THR A 130 19.06 4.85 -6.51
N TRP A 131 18.55 3.70 -6.10
CA TRP A 131 17.16 3.30 -6.39
C TRP A 131 16.65 2.29 -5.37
N PHE A 132 15.37 1.96 -5.49
CA PHE A 132 14.68 0.99 -4.64
C PHE A 132 14.04 -0.10 -5.48
N ASP A 133 14.17 -1.34 -5.02
CA ASP A 133 13.55 -2.50 -5.66
C ASP A 133 12.51 -3.14 -4.74
N ILE A 134 11.52 -3.76 -5.38
CA ILE A 134 10.65 -4.75 -4.77
C ILE A 134 10.99 -6.11 -5.39
N PHE A 135 11.08 -7.14 -4.57
CA PHE A 135 11.35 -8.48 -5.07
C PHE A 135 10.67 -9.57 -4.25
N ILE A 136 10.57 -10.76 -4.84
CA ILE A 136 10.07 -11.95 -4.16
C ILE A 136 11.25 -12.78 -3.66
N TRP A 137 11.33 -12.97 -2.35
CA TRP A 137 12.21 -13.94 -1.75
C TRP A 137 11.49 -15.28 -1.59
N LYS A 138 11.86 -16.24 -2.43
CA LYS A 138 11.32 -17.61 -2.41
C LYS A 138 11.69 -18.38 -1.14
N ALA A 139 10.72 -19.10 -0.57
CA ALA A 139 11.00 -20.09 0.47
C ALA A 139 11.90 -21.23 -0.06
N LYS A 140 12.72 -21.82 0.81
CA LYS A 140 13.76 -22.84 0.48
C LYS A 140 13.25 -24.11 -0.24
N HIS A 141 11.95 -24.28 -0.43
CA HIS A 141 11.33 -25.44 -1.06
C HIS A 141 11.07 -25.28 -2.56
N SER A 142 11.43 -24.16 -3.18
CA SER A 142 11.30 -24.02 -4.64
C SER A 142 12.30 -24.94 -5.35
N HIS A 143 11.79 -25.96 -6.04
CA HIS A 143 12.57 -26.98 -6.76
C HIS A 143 13.43 -26.44 -7.94
N GLN A 144 13.44 -25.12 -8.17
CA GLN A 144 14.08 -24.47 -9.34
C GLN A 144 15.31 -23.62 -9.00
N GLY A 145 15.86 -23.71 -7.78
CA GLY A 145 16.92 -22.81 -7.33
C GLY A 145 16.38 -21.40 -7.02
N PRO A 146 17.21 -20.48 -6.48
CA PRO A 146 16.76 -19.16 -6.09
C PRO A 146 16.47 -18.31 -7.33
N LYS A 147 15.23 -18.37 -7.84
CA LYS A 147 14.71 -17.35 -8.74
C LYS A 147 14.21 -16.19 -7.88
N SER A 148 14.96 -15.09 -7.82
CA SER A 148 14.40 -13.81 -7.39
C SER A 148 13.68 -13.18 -8.58
N TYR A 149 12.45 -12.74 -8.36
CA TYR A 149 11.74 -11.87 -9.29
C TYR A 149 11.85 -10.46 -8.74
N GLU A 150 12.44 -9.54 -9.50
CA GLU A 150 12.82 -8.22 -9.03
C GLU A 150 12.27 -7.15 -9.95
N TRP A 151 11.76 -6.06 -9.38
CA TRP A 151 11.24 -4.91 -10.09
C TRP A 151 11.74 -3.63 -9.44
N ILE A 152 12.24 -2.71 -10.25
CA ILE A 152 12.60 -1.38 -9.79
C ILE A 152 11.31 -0.63 -9.44
N SER A 153 11.25 -0.08 -8.24
CA SER A 153 10.17 0.80 -7.82
C SER A 153 10.41 2.21 -8.35
N HIS A 154 11.49 2.85 -7.91
CA HIS A 154 11.84 4.21 -8.31
C HIS A 154 13.30 4.53 -7.96
N TYR A 155 13.82 5.58 -8.58
CA TYR A 155 15.12 6.18 -8.28
C TYR A 155 14.97 7.33 -7.28
N ASN A 156 16.04 7.69 -6.58
CA ASN A 156 16.08 8.98 -5.89
C ASN A 156 16.02 10.15 -6.89
N GLU A 157 15.87 11.36 -6.37
CA GLU A 157 16.25 12.55 -7.13
C GLU A 157 17.76 12.58 -7.33
N LEU A 158 18.19 12.87 -8.56
CA LEU A 158 19.60 12.89 -8.93
C LEU A 158 20.31 14.14 -8.35
N ALA A 159 21.48 13.93 -7.76
CA ALA A 159 22.33 14.94 -7.15
C ALA A 159 21.61 15.78 -6.06
N SER A 160 20.71 15.15 -5.31
CA SER A 160 20.00 15.78 -4.21
C SER A 160 20.57 15.35 -2.87
N SER A 161 21.01 16.33 -2.06
CA SER A 161 21.40 16.10 -0.66
C SER A 161 20.23 16.29 0.32
N THR A 162 19.03 16.51 -0.21
CA THR A 162 17.85 16.84 0.59
C THR A 162 16.89 15.66 0.54
N THR A 163 16.56 15.11 1.71
CA THR A 163 15.58 14.05 1.84
C THR A 163 14.25 14.51 1.25
N THR A 164 13.74 13.73 0.31
CA THR A 164 12.43 13.93 -0.30
C THR A 164 11.56 12.70 -0.07
N GLU A 165 10.25 12.91 -0.04
CA GLU A 165 9.29 11.80 0.01
C GLU A 165 8.93 11.40 -1.42
N LEU A 166 9.21 10.15 -1.77
CA LEU A 166 8.90 9.59 -3.08
C LEU A 166 7.93 8.44 -2.95
N GLN A 167 6.98 8.38 -3.89
CA GLN A 167 6.05 7.26 -4.03
C GLN A 167 6.37 6.52 -5.31
N GLY A 168 6.66 5.23 -5.19
CA GLY A 168 6.81 4.35 -6.34
C GLY A 168 5.50 4.09 -7.08
N PRO A 169 5.55 3.38 -8.21
CA PRO A 169 4.37 2.93 -8.93
C PRO A 169 3.55 1.98 -8.07
N VAL A 170 2.24 1.95 -8.33
CA VAL A 170 1.34 0.95 -7.75
C VAL A 170 1.44 -0.33 -8.58
N PHE A 171 1.75 -1.43 -7.91
CA PHE A 171 1.74 -2.78 -8.46
C PHE A 171 0.33 -3.33 -8.30
N ASP A 172 -0.53 -3.07 -9.30
CA ASP A 172 -1.93 -3.47 -9.28
C ASP A 172 -2.11 -5.00 -9.43
N PRO A 173 -3.32 -5.56 -9.23
CA PRO A 173 -3.56 -7.00 -9.24
C PRO A 173 -3.19 -7.73 -10.54
N SER A 174 -3.07 -7.00 -11.66
CA SER A 174 -2.62 -7.56 -12.94
C SER A 174 -1.10 -7.67 -13.07
N HIS A 175 -0.35 -7.05 -12.15
CA HIS A 175 1.10 -7.03 -12.22
C HIS A 175 1.69 -8.46 -12.05
N PRO A 176 2.70 -8.85 -12.86
CA PRO A 176 3.29 -10.20 -12.81
C PRO A 176 3.81 -10.64 -11.44
N LEU A 177 4.17 -9.70 -10.57
CA LEU A 177 4.56 -9.95 -9.18
C LEU A 177 3.60 -10.92 -8.49
N TRP A 178 2.30 -10.72 -8.63
CA TRP A 178 1.29 -11.54 -7.95
C TRP A 178 1.25 -12.98 -8.46
N THR A 179 1.56 -13.20 -9.75
CA THR A 179 1.58 -14.55 -10.35
C THR A 179 2.78 -15.39 -9.91
N HIS A 180 3.79 -14.76 -9.33
CA HIS A 180 5.02 -15.42 -8.92
C HIS A 180 5.08 -15.73 -7.43
N LEU A 181 4.03 -15.42 -6.66
CA LEU A 181 3.97 -15.64 -5.22
C LEU A 181 3.40 -17.01 -4.88
N GLU A 182 4.05 -17.69 -3.92
CA GLU A 182 3.62 -18.95 -3.33
C GLU A 182 3.55 -18.83 -1.80
N THR A 183 2.89 -19.79 -1.16
CA THR A 183 2.78 -19.83 0.31
C THR A 183 4.13 -19.86 0.98
N GLY A 184 4.38 -18.86 1.83
CA GLY A 184 5.61 -18.75 2.61
C GLY A 184 6.73 -17.99 1.91
N ASP A 185 6.48 -17.48 0.71
CA ASP A 185 7.35 -16.48 0.09
C ASP A 185 7.28 -15.16 0.88
N TYR A 186 8.29 -14.31 0.69
CA TYR A 186 8.29 -12.96 1.22
C TYR A 186 8.27 -11.95 0.08
N ILE A 187 7.48 -10.90 0.24
CA ILE A 187 7.60 -9.69 -0.55
C ILE A 187 8.58 -8.79 0.18
N THR A 188 9.65 -8.39 -0.48
CA THR A 188 10.74 -7.64 0.15
C THR A 188 11.02 -6.36 -0.61
N ALA A 189 11.42 -5.32 0.14
CA ALA A 189 11.90 -4.07 -0.43
C ALA A 189 13.36 -3.83 -0.03
N ARG A 190 14.17 -3.35 -0.97
CA ARG A 190 15.58 -3.01 -0.73
C ARG A 190 15.93 -1.64 -1.30
N ALA A 191 16.92 -1.02 -0.68
CA ALA A 191 17.59 0.15 -1.22
C ALA A 191 18.91 -0.28 -1.88
N ASN A 192 19.28 0.41 -2.94
CA ASN A 192 20.47 0.14 -3.74
C ASN A 192 21.28 1.42 -3.96
N ALA A 193 22.59 1.25 -4.06
CA ALA A 193 23.53 2.24 -4.55
C ALA A 193 24.57 1.52 -5.43
N CYS A 194 24.85 2.03 -6.62
CA CYS A 194 25.83 1.44 -7.54
C CYS A 194 27.05 2.34 -7.69
N TYR A 195 28.21 1.72 -7.70
CA TYR A 195 29.54 2.31 -7.82
C TYR A 195 30.09 2.93 -6.54
N PRO A 196 31.43 2.86 -6.36
CA PRO A 196 32.12 3.59 -5.32
C PRO A 196 31.84 5.10 -5.39
N GLY A 197 31.51 5.69 -4.24
CA GLY A 197 31.21 7.12 -4.11
C GLY A 197 29.73 7.47 -4.20
N TRP A 198 28.88 6.56 -4.67
CA TRP A 198 27.42 6.71 -4.57
C TRP A 198 26.92 6.21 -3.22
N ARG A 199 25.92 6.93 -2.70
CA ARG A 199 25.30 6.61 -1.41
C ARG A 199 23.81 6.86 -1.52
N ASN A 200 23.03 5.86 -1.12
CA ASN A 200 21.59 6.03 -0.91
C ASN A 200 21.35 6.25 0.59
N HIS A 201 20.92 7.45 0.98
CA HIS A 201 20.53 7.74 2.36
C HIS A 201 19.03 7.57 2.50
N VAL A 202 18.61 6.76 3.48
CA VAL A 202 17.22 6.38 3.65
C VAL A 202 16.82 6.68 5.09
N GLU A 203 15.88 7.61 5.26
CA GLU A 203 15.29 7.93 6.55
C GLU A 203 14.13 6.97 6.88
N GLU A 204 13.30 6.67 5.89
CA GLU A 204 12.18 5.73 6.03
C GLU A 204 11.93 5.00 4.70
N MET A 205 11.65 3.70 4.78
CA MET A 205 10.90 2.98 3.74
C MET A 205 9.58 2.54 4.32
N LYS A 206 8.51 2.65 3.54
CA LYS A 206 7.17 2.18 3.86
C LYS A 206 6.66 1.33 2.70
N LEU A 207 6.46 0.04 2.95
CA LEU A 207 5.82 -0.87 2.02
C LEU A 207 4.36 -1.07 2.45
N GLU A 208 3.43 -0.72 1.58
CA GLU A 208 2.01 -0.89 1.82
C GLU A 208 1.44 -1.90 0.82
N ILE A 209 0.73 -2.90 1.33
CA ILE A 209 0.01 -3.90 0.56
C ILE A 209 -1.45 -3.81 0.96
N TRP A 210 -2.35 -3.63 0.02
CA TRP A 210 -3.76 -3.43 0.35
C TRP A 210 -4.72 -4.11 -0.61
N GLU A 211 -5.89 -4.44 -0.08
CA GLU A 211 -7.06 -4.85 -0.85
C GLU A 211 -8.09 -3.71 -0.78
N PRO A 212 -8.56 -3.17 -1.91
CA PRO A 212 -9.71 -2.25 -1.93
C PRO A 212 -10.92 -2.92 -1.28
N PHE A 213 -11.69 -2.14 -0.51
CA PHE A 213 -12.91 -2.65 0.11
C PHE A 213 -13.97 -2.95 -0.95
N ASP A 214 -14.49 -4.17 -0.94
CA ASP A 214 -15.58 -4.61 -1.81
C ASP A 214 -16.90 -4.69 -1.03
N PRO A 215 -17.81 -3.71 -1.16
CA PRO A 215 -19.08 -3.70 -0.43
C PRO A 215 -20.04 -4.83 -0.85
N THR A 216 -19.72 -5.60 -1.89
CA THR A 216 -20.55 -6.68 -2.40
C THR A 216 -20.18 -8.06 -1.84
N ARG A 217 -19.03 -8.18 -1.15
CA ARG A 217 -18.43 -9.45 -0.73
C ARG A 217 -19.29 -10.33 0.19
N PHE A 218 -20.24 -9.75 0.92
CA PHE A 218 -21.17 -10.47 1.81
C PHE A 218 -22.65 -10.24 1.44
N GLY A 219 -22.89 -9.94 0.16
CA GLY A 219 -24.17 -9.55 -0.41
C GLY A 219 -25.10 -10.68 -0.82
#